data_AF-A0A916DPI1-F1
#
_entry.id   AF-A0A916DPI1-F1
#
_cell.length_a   1.000
_cell.length_b   1.000
_cell.length_c   1.000
_cell.angle_alpha   90.00
_cell.angle_beta   90.00
_cell.angle_gamma   90.00
#
_symmetry.space_group_name_H-M   'P 1'
#
loop_
_entity.id
_entity.type
_entity.pdbx_description
1 polymer ?
#
loop_
_entity_poly.entity_id
_entity_poly.type
_entity_poly.pdbx_seq_one_letter_code
_entity_poly.pdbx_strand_id
1 'polypeptide(L)'
;MAKITFFLLAMILSFLGINVQAQQIPTQDLVVEYQFDNNLLETSGSSYNAGALTSTNSVNYVQGIDGNDAVSPNGEVLSNVGNIAFSSNVKQYVVSFWFKANASGSTTPFNLLELKDQNNSNIGLTVEVANNGQQLNVTQNASGLTSLGSFNSFSGYLDNNWHHIAVKLVYWPGGQKYYLRTYLDNVKIIDDQAQVSLNNIWVFGGLNIYIPSQVMGTGIAQDLKIDNFRFYEAPITPTQIAALYNEKNNGSTCAIINIPDANFKNALLDHGTIIVGTDVSVIDTDGDGEICQNEAQAYTGAIEVNSRNITDLTGIEAFVNIIRLSCNQNQLSNLDVSQNTALTKLYCLYNQLTSLDVSQNTALTALNCTSNQLTSLDVSQNTALQMLVVPNNNLSSLDVSQNTTLTDLFCLNNLLSSLNVANGNNSNISIMNSVNNTNLTCIQHDNGFDPTTNSSWTKDVTANWNTSCNTLDIEDIEFAKSISLYPNPASNIVMIEMDNLQSVKVVDMQGKEVLKSTNNKIDVSALKTGMYFVKITNNNGNIATKKLLKNKF
;
A
#
# COMPACT_ATOMS: atom_id res chain seq x y z
N MET A 1 1.51 2.23 -33.82
CA MET A 1 0.39 1.26 -33.94
C MET A 1 0.57 0.03 -33.06
N ALA A 2 1.75 -0.59 -32.97
CA ALA A 2 1.98 -1.77 -32.11
C ALA A 2 1.77 -1.56 -30.58
N LYS A 3 2.03 -0.35 -30.04
CA LYS A 3 1.77 0.00 -28.63
C LYS A 3 0.27 0.01 -28.26
N ILE A 4 -0.62 0.26 -29.22
CA ILE A 4 -2.08 0.33 -28.99
C ILE A 4 -2.69 -1.08 -29.02
N THR A 5 -2.07 -2.02 -29.73
CA THR A 5 -2.56 -3.41 -29.85
C THR A 5 -2.30 -4.24 -28.59
N PHE A 6 -1.25 -3.92 -27.82
CA PHE A 6 -0.94 -4.60 -26.56
C PHE A 6 -1.89 -4.18 -25.43
N PHE A 7 -2.24 -2.90 -25.38
CA PHE A 7 -3.22 -2.34 -24.44
C PHE A 7 -4.61 -2.95 -24.64
N LEU A 8 -5.04 -3.16 -25.89
CA LEU A 8 -6.32 -3.81 -26.18
C LEU A 8 -6.34 -5.30 -25.80
N LEU A 9 -5.21 -6.00 -25.96
CA LEU A 9 -5.15 -7.44 -25.69
C LEU A 9 -5.16 -7.75 -24.17
N ALA A 10 -4.47 -6.94 -23.38
CA ALA A 10 -4.50 -7.01 -21.91
C ALA A 10 -5.90 -6.68 -21.34
N MET A 11 -6.59 -5.70 -21.94
CA MET A 11 -7.96 -5.32 -21.56
C MET A 11 -9.02 -6.38 -21.92
N ILE A 12 -8.78 -7.18 -22.96
CA ILE A 12 -9.66 -8.31 -23.35
C ILE A 12 -9.44 -9.52 -22.43
N LEU A 13 -8.23 -9.74 -21.94
CA LEU A 13 -7.90 -10.84 -21.03
C LEU A 13 -8.45 -10.61 -19.61
N SER A 14 -8.47 -9.37 -19.12
CA SER A 14 -9.05 -9.02 -17.81
C SER A 14 -10.58 -9.14 -17.77
N PHE A 15 -11.28 -8.96 -18.91
CA PHE A 15 -12.73 -9.17 -19.02
C PHE A 15 -13.16 -10.65 -19.03
N LEU A 16 -12.21 -11.59 -19.21
CA LEU A 16 -12.50 -13.04 -19.32
C LEU A 16 -12.24 -13.82 -18.03
N GLY A 17 -11.84 -13.18 -16.93
CA GLY A 17 -11.56 -13.88 -15.67
C GLY A 17 -10.43 -14.91 -15.77
N ILE A 18 -9.56 -14.78 -16.77
CA ILE A 18 -8.38 -15.63 -16.92
C ILE A 18 -7.32 -15.03 -15.99
N ASN A 19 -7.13 -15.65 -14.83
CA ASN A 19 -5.92 -15.46 -14.04
C ASN A 19 -4.73 -15.67 -14.97
N VAL A 20 -3.99 -14.60 -15.28
CA VAL A 20 -2.67 -14.73 -15.88
C VAL A 20 -1.79 -15.27 -14.75
N GLN A 21 -1.79 -16.58 -14.61
CA GLN A 21 -0.87 -17.30 -13.76
C GLN A 21 0.53 -16.78 -14.10
N ALA A 22 1.22 -16.17 -13.13
CA ALA A 22 2.57 -15.65 -13.31
C ALA A 22 3.39 -16.69 -14.10
N GLN A 23 3.85 -16.31 -15.29
CA GLN A 23 4.57 -17.26 -16.14
C GLN A 23 5.89 -17.57 -15.44
N GLN A 24 6.01 -18.80 -14.95
CA GLN A 24 7.20 -19.24 -14.22
C GLN A 24 8.44 -19.18 -15.13
N ILE A 25 9.54 -18.72 -14.55
CA ILE A 25 10.85 -18.73 -15.20
C ILE A 25 11.20 -20.17 -15.59
N PRO A 26 11.60 -20.42 -16.86
CA PRO A 26 11.94 -21.76 -17.29
C PRO A 26 13.16 -22.26 -16.51
N THR A 27 12.99 -23.41 -15.85
CA THR A 27 14.07 -24.14 -15.13
C THR A 27 14.51 -25.40 -15.86
N GLN A 28 13.70 -25.88 -16.81
CA GLN A 28 14.06 -27.02 -17.64
C GLN A 28 15.26 -26.66 -18.53
N ASP A 29 16.27 -27.54 -18.54
CA ASP A 29 17.50 -27.40 -19.33
C ASP A 29 18.31 -26.12 -19.01
N LEU A 30 18.06 -25.50 -17.84
CA LEU A 30 18.87 -24.43 -17.27
C LEU A 30 20.21 -25.02 -16.81
N VAL A 31 21.30 -24.49 -17.35
CA VAL A 31 22.66 -24.99 -17.08
C VAL A 31 23.38 -24.11 -16.07
N VAL A 32 23.17 -22.78 -16.17
CA VAL A 32 23.85 -21.77 -15.36
C VAL A 32 22.87 -20.63 -15.08
N GLU A 33 22.84 -20.18 -13.83
CA GLU A 33 22.17 -18.96 -13.41
C GLU A 33 23.05 -18.15 -12.46
N TYR A 34 23.11 -16.84 -12.68
CA TYR A 34 23.64 -15.88 -11.71
C TYR A 34 22.58 -14.80 -11.48
N GLN A 35 22.03 -14.77 -10.27
CA GLN A 35 21.05 -13.76 -9.83
C GLN A 35 21.71 -12.50 -9.24
N PHE A 36 22.99 -12.57 -8.91
CA PHE A 36 23.80 -11.43 -8.40
C PHE A 36 23.42 -10.84 -7.03
N ASP A 37 22.45 -11.43 -6.31
CA ASP A 37 21.97 -11.04 -4.98
C ASP A 37 23.07 -10.96 -3.89
N ASN A 38 23.80 -9.85 -3.89
CA ASN A 38 24.97 -9.53 -3.06
C ASN A 38 26.11 -10.57 -3.14
N ASN A 39 26.15 -11.37 -4.21
CA ASN A 39 27.15 -12.40 -4.40
C ASN A 39 27.36 -12.73 -5.89
N LEU A 40 28.37 -13.53 -6.19
CA LEU A 40 28.70 -13.98 -7.56
C LEU A 40 28.51 -15.50 -7.72
N LEU A 41 27.71 -16.12 -6.86
CA LEU A 41 27.51 -17.56 -6.84
C LEU A 41 26.56 -17.98 -7.96
N GLU A 42 26.83 -19.18 -8.49
CA GLU A 42 25.96 -19.86 -9.44
C GLU A 42 24.77 -20.47 -8.67
N THR A 43 23.54 -20.25 -9.14
CA THR A 43 22.30 -20.58 -8.40
C THR A 43 21.36 -21.56 -9.10
N SER A 44 21.67 -22.05 -10.30
CA SER A 44 20.72 -22.88 -11.07
C SER A 44 20.43 -24.24 -10.43
N GLY A 45 21.27 -24.72 -9.51
CA GLY A 45 21.19 -26.08 -8.95
C GLY A 45 21.58 -27.17 -9.96
N SER A 46 22.17 -26.78 -11.08
CA SER A 46 22.65 -27.65 -12.15
C SER A 46 23.85 -28.50 -11.73
N SER A 47 23.91 -29.75 -12.24
CA SER A 47 25.09 -30.62 -12.05
C SER A 47 26.32 -30.17 -12.83
N TYR A 48 26.19 -29.20 -13.74
CA TYR A 48 27.26 -28.75 -14.63
C TYR A 48 28.25 -27.77 -13.98
N ASN A 49 27.97 -27.30 -12.75
CA ASN A 49 28.83 -26.50 -11.85
C ASN A 49 29.73 -25.47 -12.56
N ALA A 50 29.16 -24.32 -12.93
CA ALA A 50 29.93 -23.21 -13.49
C ALA A 50 30.86 -22.53 -12.46
N GLY A 51 30.70 -22.83 -11.16
CA GLY A 51 31.40 -22.14 -10.08
C GLY A 51 31.00 -20.66 -9.94
N ALA A 52 31.54 -19.98 -8.94
CA ALA A 52 31.31 -18.54 -8.80
C ALA A 52 31.99 -17.74 -9.93
N LEU A 53 31.44 -16.58 -10.27
CA LEU A 53 32.20 -15.57 -10.99
C LEU A 53 33.26 -14.96 -10.05
N THR A 54 34.38 -14.57 -10.62
CA THR A 54 35.48 -13.90 -9.93
C THR A 54 35.87 -12.63 -10.65
N SER A 55 36.42 -11.71 -9.86
CA SER A 55 37.04 -10.46 -10.26
C SER A 55 38.35 -10.32 -9.51
N THR A 56 39.34 -9.61 -10.07
CA THR A 56 40.58 -9.29 -9.35
C THR A 56 40.39 -8.17 -8.33
N ASN A 57 39.32 -7.38 -8.45
CA ASN A 57 38.92 -6.30 -7.55
C ASN A 57 37.50 -6.50 -7.01
N SER A 58 37.12 -5.69 -6.01
CA SER A 58 35.75 -5.64 -5.51
C SER A 58 34.77 -5.21 -6.62
N VAL A 59 33.71 -6.00 -6.79
CA VAL A 59 32.53 -5.67 -7.61
C VAL A 59 31.58 -4.75 -6.86
N ASN A 60 30.81 -3.95 -7.61
CA ASN A 60 29.75 -3.13 -7.05
C ASN A 60 28.40 -3.83 -7.23
N TYR A 61 27.57 -3.77 -6.20
CA TYR A 61 26.17 -4.20 -6.23
C TYR A 61 25.26 -2.98 -6.28
N VAL A 62 24.21 -3.05 -7.09
CA VAL A 62 23.24 -1.98 -7.30
C VAL A 62 21.85 -2.60 -7.38
N GLN A 63 20.78 -1.83 -7.14
CA GLN A 63 19.42 -2.35 -7.26
C GLN A 63 19.17 -2.97 -8.65
N GLY A 64 18.85 -4.25 -8.64
CA GLY A 64 18.55 -5.09 -9.79
C GLY A 64 17.14 -4.89 -10.33
N ILE A 65 16.76 -5.76 -11.26
CA ILE A 65 15.51 -5.66 -12.02
C ILE A 65 14.28 -6.13 -11.24
N ASP A 66 14.49 -6.96 -10.23
CA ASP A 66 13.46 -7.65 -9.46
C ASP A 66 13.57 -7.31 -7.95
N GLY A 67 14.23 -6.19 -7.62
CA GLY A 67 14.49 -5.76 -6.24
C GLY A 67 15.68 -6.44 -5.57
N ASN A 68 16.31 -7.44 -6.21
CA ASN A 68 17.59 -8.01 -5.78
C ASN A 68 18.76 -7.03 -6.01
N ASP A 69 19.98 -7.50 -5.76
CA ASP A 69 21.19 -6.82 -6.22
C ASP A 69 21.63 -7.33 -7.61
N ALA A 70 21.85 -6.40 -8.53
CA ALA A 70 22.56 -6.62 -9.78
C ALA A 70 24.06 -6.30 -9.65
N VAL A 71 24.87 -6.78 -10.59
CA VAL A 71 26.32 -6.54 -10.58
C VAL A 71 26.73 -5.43 -11.55
N SER A 72 27.62 -4.54 -11.08
CA SER A 72 28.40 -3.60 -11.90
C SER A 72 29.89 -3.96 -11.80
N PRO A 73 30.51 -4.48 -12.88
CA PRO A 73 31.89 -5.02 -12.86
C PRO A 73 33.05 -4.05 -12.54
N ASN A 74 32.82 -2.79 -12.14
CA ASN A 74 33.82 -1.85 -11.56
C ASN A 74 35.24 -1.83 -12.20
N GLY A 75 35.34 -1.79 -13.52
CA GLY A 75 36.62 -1.75 -14.26
C GLY A 75 37.25 -3.10 -14.56
N GLU A 76 36.67 -4.22 -14.11
CA GLU A 76 37.20 -5.58 -14.27
C GLU A 76 36.28 -6.50 -15.08
N VAL A 77 36.85 -7.50 -15.75
CA VAL A 77 36.05 -8.54 -16.41
C VAL A 77 35.67 -9.60 -15.38
N LEU A 78 34.38 -9.88 -15.20
CA LEU A 78 33.94 -11.02 -14.39
C LEU A 78 34.08 -12.28 -15.22
N SER A 79 34.66 -13.33 -14.63
CA SER A 79 34.75 -14.64 -15.26
C SER A 79 34.53 -15.78 -14.29
N ASN A 80 33.92 -16.86 -14.77
CA ASN A 80 33.62 -18.05 -13.98
C ASN A 80 34.89 -18.86 -13.66
N VAL A 81 34.93 -19.44 -12.46
CA VAL A 81 36.07 -20.27 -11.98
C VAL A 81 35.93 -21.74 -12.41
N GLY A 82 34.71 -22.22 -12.65
CA GLY A 82 34.43 -23.59 -13.09
C GLY A 82 34.07 -23.66 -14.55
N ASN A 83 34.49 -24.71 -15.27
CA ASN A 83 34.11 -24.88 -16.67
C ASN A 83 32.65 -25.33 -16.77
N ILE A 84 31.85 -24.66 -17.62
CA ILE A 84 30.51 -25.14 -17.94
C ILE A 84 30.67 -26.29 -18.92
N ALA A 85 30.55 -27.53 -18.44
CA ALA A 85 30.36 -28.69 -19.29
C ALA A 85 28.89 -28.75 -19.74
N PHE A 86 28.60 -29.21 -20.95
CA PHE A 86 27.22 -29.44 -21.43
C PHE A 86 27.19 -30.69 -22.31
N SER A 87 26.00 -31.23 -22.55
CA SER A 87 25.91 -32.54 -23.17
C SER A 87 26.46 -32.55 -24.61
N SER A 88 27.21 -33.59 -24.96
CA SER A 88 27.96 -33.71 -26.23
C SER A 88 27.08 -33.74 -27.50
N ASN A 89 25.75 -33.71 -27.35
CA ASN A 89 24.77 -33.80 -28.42
C ASN A 89 23.89 -32.56 -28.55
N VAL A 90 24.06 -31.55 -27.67
CA VAL A 90 23.25 -30.34 -27.71
C VAL A 90 23.64 -29.48 -28.91
N LYS A 91 22.62 -29.07 -29.65
CA LYS A 91 22.73 -28.26 -30.85
C LYS A 91 21.96 -26.95 -30.72
N GLN A 92 21.54 -26.56 -29.52
CA GLN A 92 20.68 -25.40 -29.31
C GLN A 92 21.04 -24.73 -27.99
N TYR A 93 21.34 -23.43 -28.04
CA TYR A 93 21.76 -22.65 -26.88
C TYR A 93 20.87 -21.43 -26.77
N VAL A 94 20.51 -21.07 -25.54
CA VAL A 94 19.90 -19.78 -25.26
C VAL A 94 20.66 -19.11 -24.14
N VAL A 95 21.14 -17.90 -24.38
CA VAL A 95 21.67 -17.02 -23.33
C VAL A 95 20.72 -15.86 -23.13
N SER A 96 20.41 -15.56 -21.88
CA SER A 96 19.46 -14.53 -21.46
C SER A 96 20.04 -13.74 -20.30
N PHE A 97 19.90 -12.43 -20.32
CA PHE A 97 20.32 -11.57 -19.20
C PHE A 97 19.64 -10.21 -19.30
N TRP A 98 19.58 -9.51 -18.18
CA TRP A 98 19.26 -8.09 -18.15
C TRP A 98 20.53 -7.27 -18.20
N PHE A 99 20.45 -6.13 -18.88
CA PHE A 99 21.52 -5.16 -18.88
C PHE A 99 20.97 -3.75 -18.69
N LYS A 100 21.78 -2.89 -18.07
CA LYS A 100 21.54 -1.46 -17.97
C LYS A 100 22.83 -0.75 -18.30
N ALA A 101 22.80 0.08 -19.34
CA ALA A 101 23.98 0.77 -19.85
C ALA A 101 23.60 2.17 -20.34
N ASN A 102 24.57 3.09 -20.26
CA ASN A 102 24.48 4.42 -20.87
C ASN A 102 25.65 4.59 -21.83
N ALA A 103 25.35 4.87 -23.09
CA ALA A 103 26.37 5.07 -24.10
C ALA A 103 25.97 6.14 -25.12
N SER A 104 25.18 7.13 -24.70
CA SER A 104 24.88 8.31 -25.54
C SER A 104 26.18 8.99 -25.99
N GLY A 105 26.54 8.79 -27.26
CA GLY A 105 27.75 9.34 -27.87
C GLY A 105 29.02 8.48 -27.80
N SER A 106 28.95 7.20 -27.37
CA SER A 106 30.10 6.29 -27.45
C SER A 106 30.63 6.15 -28.88
N THR A 107 31.95 6.24 -29.07
CA THR A 107 32.61 6.15 -30.39
C THR A 107 33.37 4.84 -30.61
N THR A 108 33.40 3.95 -29.62
CA THR A 108 34.13 2.68 -29.67
C THR A 108 33.18 1.50 -29.45
N PRO A 109 33.30 0.42 -30.24
CA PRO A 109 32.57 -0.82 -29.98
C PRO A 109 32.89 -1.38 -28.59
N PHE A 110 31.92 -2.04 -27.99
CA PHE A 110 32.05 -2.66 -26.67
C PHE A 110 31.17 -3.90 -26.57
N ASN A 111 31.56 -4.84 -25.72
CA ASN A 111 30.82 -6.09 -25.52
C ASN A 111 29.89 -5.96 -24.33
N LEU A 112 28.67 -6.51 -24.44
CA LEU A 112 27.75 -6.74 -23.32
C LEU A 112 28.02 -8.09 -22.68
N LEU A 113 28.40 -9.08 -23.50
CA LEU A 113 28.67 -10.44 -23.07
C LEU A 113 29.63 -11.13 -24.03
N GLU A 114 30.55 -11.92 -23.48
CA GLU A 114 31.38 -12.86 -24.22
C GLU A 114 31.27 -14.26 -23.60
N LEU A 115 30.92 -15.25 -24.42
CA LEU A 115 31.00 -16.67 -24.07
C LEU A 115 32.14 -17.28 -24.89
N LYS A 116 33.18 -17.80 -24.23
CA LYS A 116 34.37 -18.33 -24.91
C LYS A 116 34.52 -19.82 -24.63
N ASP A 117 35.06 -20.55 -25.62
CA ASP A 117 35.39 -21.95 -25.45
C ASP A 117 36.48 -22.12 -24.38
N GLN A 118 36.29 -23.11 -23.50
CA GLN A 118 37.20 -23.39 -22.38
C GLN A 118 38.63 -23.72 -22.83
N ASN A 119 38.80 -24.31 -24.02
CA ASN A 119 40.10 -24.76 -24.53
C ASN A 119 40.73 -23.75 -25.50
N ASN A 120 39.93 -22.81 -26.03
CA ASN A 120 40.39 -21.78 -26.94
C ASN A 120 39.58 -20.50 -26.78
N SER A 121 40.11 -19.54 -26.03
CA SER A 121 39.46 -18.25 -25.75
C SER A 121 39.20 -17.39 -26.99
N ASN A 122 39.80 -17.72 -28.14
CA ASN A 122 39.54 -17.04 -29.40
C ASN A 122 38.28 -17.55 -30.11
N ILE A 123 37.65 -18.61 -29.58
CA ILE A 123 36.42 -19.18 -30.12
C ILE A 123 35.29 -18.85 -29.15
N GLY A 124 34.21 -18.23 -29.64
CA GLY A 124 33.20 -17.69 -28.73
C GLY A 124 31.98 -17.09 -29.40
N LEU A 125 30.91 -16.90 -28.63
CA LEU A 125 29.75 -16.06 -28.96
C LEU A 125 29.95 -14.70 -28.29
N THR A 126 29.81 -13.62 -29.04
CA THR A 126 29.92 -12.26 -28.51
C THR A 126 28.68 -11.45 -28.85
N VAL A 127 28.14 -10.77 -27.86
CA VAL A 127 27.10 -9.75 -28.00
C VAL A 127 27.79 -8.39 -27.92
N GLU A 128 27.96 -7.75 -29.07
CA GLU A 128 28.72 -6.50 -29.22
C GLU A 128 27.78 -5.35 -29.59
N VAL A 129 28.00 -4.19 -28.99
CA VAL A 129 27.44 -2.92 -29.42
C VAL A 129 28.47 -2.20 -30.26
N ALA A 130 28.15 -1.94 -31.52
CA ALA A 130 29.02 -1.38 -32.54
C ALA A 130 28.42 -0.11 -33.15
N ASN A 131 29.14 0.46 -34.13
CA ASN A 131 28.72 1.63 -34.91
C ASN A 131 28.22 2.79 -34.01
N ASN A 132 29.06 3.17 -33.03
CA ASN A 132 28.78 4.26 -32.11
C ASN A 132 27.46 4.09 -31.31
N GLY A 133 27.20 2.89 -30.81
CA GLY A 133 25.98 2.57 -30.05
C GLY A 133 24.73 2.33 -30.91
N GLN A 134 24.81 2.48 -32.24
CA GLN A 134 23.64 2.32 -33.11
C GLN A 134 23.34 0.87 -33.46
N GLN A 135 24.35 -0.01 -33.42
CA GLN A 135 24.21 -1.38 -33.90
C GLN A 135 24.46 -2.39 -32.78
N LEU A 136 23.61 -3.41 -32.68
CA LEU A 136 23.87 -4.62 -31.91
C LEU A 136 24.29 -5.73 -32.87
N ASN A 137 25.43 -6.36 -32.61
CA ASN A 137 25.95 -7.49 -33.36
C ASN A 137 25.99 -8.74 -32.48
N VAL A 138 25.56 -9.86 -33.04
CA VAL A 138 25.83 -11.18 -32.48
C VAL A 138 26.85 -11.86 -33.39
N THR A 139 28.03 -12.16 -32.86
CA THR A 139 29.13 -12.72 -33.65
C THR A 139 29.61 -14.04 -33.08
N GLN A 140 30.20 -14.87 -33.94
CA GLN A 140 30.96 -16.03 -33.51
C GLN A 140 32.40 -15.90 -34.00
N ASN A 141 33.37 -16.10 -33.11
CA ASN A 141 34.77 -16.12 -33.47
C ASN A 141 35.21 -17.58 -33.67
N ALA A 142 35.85 -17.86 -34.80
CA ALA A 142 36.29 -19.20 -35.20
C ALA A 142 37.71 -19.23 -35.75
N SER A 143 38.17 -18.10 -36.30
CA SER A 143 39.50 -17.75 -36.84
C SER A 143 39.45 -16.30 -37.39
N GLY A 144 38.63 -15.45 -36.78
CA GLY A 144 38.10 -14.20 -37.33
C GLY A 144 36.61 -14.03 -36.97
N LEU A 145 36.16 -12.79 -36.77
CA LEU A 145 34.78 -12.47 -36.40
C LEU A 145 33.85 -12.71 -37.59
N THR A 146 32.98 -13.72 -37.49
CA THR A 146 31.86 -13.89 -38.42
C THR A 146 30.61 -13.33 -37.77
N SER A 147 29.99 -12.34 -38.40
CA SER A 147 28.68 -11.84 -37.96
C SER A 147 27.62 -12.93 -38.19
N LEU A 148 26.89 -13.27 -37.13
CA LEU A 148 25.72 -14.14 -37.20
C LEU A 148 24.42 -13.35 -37.42
N GLY A 149 24.42 -12.06 -37.08
CA GLY A 149 23.29 -11.15 -37.28
C GLY A 149 23.53 -9.79 -36.64
N SER A 150 22.83 -8.77 -37.14
CA SER A 150 22.97 -7.38 -36.67
C SER A 150 21.63 -6.64 -36.62
N PHE A 151 21.49 -5.69 -35.70
CA PHE A 151 20.33 -4.82 -35.55
C PHE A 151 20.76 -3.34 -35.45
N ASN A 152 20.36 -2.49 -36.40
CA ASN A 152 20.90 -1.13 -36.61
C ASN A 152 20.19 0.00 -35.84
N SER A 153 19.25 -0.31 -34.93
CA SER A 153 18.48 0.69 -34.19
C SER A 153 18.56 0.48 -32.68
N PHE A 154 19.78 0.23 -32.20
CA PHE A 154 20.05 -0.16 -30.82
C PHE A 154 20.25 1.02 -29.85
N SER A 155 20.48 2.24 -30.35
CA SER A 155 20.83 3.39 -29.51
C SER A 155 19.78 3.78 -28.46
N GLY A 156 18.50 3.46 -28.71
CA GLY A 156 17.41 3.68 -27.75
C GLY A 156 17.45 2.75 -26.52
N TYR A 157 18.28 1.72 -26.53
CA TYR A 157 18.44 0.75 -25.43
C TYR A 157 19.70 1.03 -24.59
N LEU A 158 20.34 2.19 -24.82
CA LEU A 158 21.51 2.70 -24.11
C LEU A 158 21.11 3.95 -23.31
N ASP A 159 19.92 3.92 -22.73
CA ASP A 159 19.21 5.05 -22.11
C ASP A 159 19.28 5.02 -20.57
N ASN A 160 20.12 4.16 -20.00
CA ASN A 160 20.23 3.91 -18.58
C ASN A 160 18.96 3.32 -17.93
N ASN A 161 18.13 2.59 -18.68
CA ASN A 161 17.09 1.69 -18.16
C ASN A 161 17.50 0.22 -18.26
N TRP A 162 16.78 -0.64 -17.55
CA TRP A 162 16.96 -2.09 -17.65
C TRP A 162 16.29 -2.63 -18.92
N HIS A 163 17.06 -3.36 -19.72
CA HIS A 163 16.60 -4.04 -20.92
C HIS A 163 16.94 -5.52 -20.87
N HIS A 164 16.04 -6.34 -21.41
CA HIS A 164 16.22 -7.78 -21.46
C HIS A 164 16.71 -8.20 -22.84
N ILE A 165 17.73 -9.04 -22.89
CA ILE A 165 18.18 -9.66 -24.14
C ILE A 165 18.18 -11.18 -24.01
N ALA A 166 17.68 -11.85 -25.05
CA ALA A 166 17.80 -13.29 -25.20
C ALA A 166 18.31 -13.66 -26.59
N VAL A 167 19.43 -14.36 -26.66
CA VAL A 167 20.06 -14.84 -27.89
C VAL A 167 19.86 -16.34 -28.00
N LYS A 168 19.08 -16.78 -28.98
CA LYS A 168 18.81 -18.17 -29.29
C LYS A 168 19.61 -18.59 -30.52
N LEU A 169 20.45 -19.61 -30.36
CA LEU A 169 21.28 -20.15 -31.42
C LEU A 169 21.01 -21.65 -31.59
N VAL A 170 20.62 -22.07 -32.79
CA VAL A 170 20.25 -23.45 -33.11
C VAL A 170 21.07 -23.95 -34.29
N TYR A 171 21.72 -25.09 -34.13
CA TYR A 171 22.51 -25.79 -35.15
C TYR A 171 21.74 -26.99 -35.70
N TRP A 172 21.76 -27.20 -37.01
CA TRP A 172 21.16 -28.41 -37.59
C TRP A 172 22.06 -29.64 -37.41
N PRO A 173 21.46 -30.85 -37.44
CA PRO A 173 22.22 -32.09 -37.46
C PRO A 173 23.28 -32.07 -38.59
N GLY A 174 24.56 -32.20 -38.22
CA GLY A 174 25.70 -32.13 -39.14
C GLY A 174 26.49 -30.81 -39.09
N GLY A 175 26.04 -29.79 -38.35
CA GLY A 175 26.84 -28.58 -38.04
C GLY A 175 26.99 -27.57 -39.18
N GLN A 176 26.38 -27.81 -40.34
CA GLN A 176 26.58 -27.00 -41.56
C GLN A 176 25.65 -25.77 -41.67
N LYS A 177 24.69 -25.64 -40.75
CA LYS A 177 23.62 -24.65 -40.82
C LYS A 177 23.27 -24.19 -39.42
N TYR A 178 23.06 -22.88 -39.27
CA TYR A 178 22.59 -22.31 -38.02
C TYR A 178 21.32 -21.51 -38.23
N TYR A 179 20.66 -21.28 -37.11
CA TYR A 179 19.51 -20.43 -36.96
C TYR A 179 19.73 -19.53 -35.75
N LEU A 180 19.83 -18.22 -35.98
CA LEU A 180 19.98 -17.22 -34.93
C LEU A 180 18.68 -16.46 -34.77
N ARG A 181 18.23 -16.34 -33.53
CA ARG A 181 17.14 -15.44 -33.16
C ARG A 181 17.50 -14.65 -31.92
N THR A 182 17.47 -13.33 -32.01
CA THR A 182 17.70 -12.44 -30.87
C THR A 182 16.42 -11.69 -30.53
N TYR A 183 16.09 -11.66 -29.25
CA TYR A 183 14.99 -10.92 -28.68
C TYR A 183 15.56 -9.81 -27.79
N LEU A 184 14.97 -8.62 -27.89
CA LEU A 184 15.26 -7.46 -27.06
C LEU A 184 13.93 -6.96 -26.52
N ASP A 185 13.77 -6.93 -25.20
CA ASP A 185 12.51 -6.63 -24.50
C ASP A 185 11.32 -7.45 -25.04
N ASN A 186 11.53 -8.77 -25.19
CA ASN A 186 10.58 -9.73 -25.78
C ASN A 186 10.20 -9.43 -27.26
N VAL A 187 10.81 -8.45 -27.90
CA VAL A 187 10.65 -8.18 -29.33
C VAL A 187 11.76 -8.90 -30.10
N LYS A 188 11.38 -9.75 -31.06
CA LYS A 188 12.34 -10.39 -31.96
C LYS A 188 12.98 -9.34 -32.88
N ILE A 189 14.28 -9.11 -32.74
CA ILE A 189 15.06 -8.10 -33.49
C ILE A 189 16.01 -8.69 -34.54
N ILE A 190 16.44 -9.94 -34.37
CA ILE A 190 17.26 -10.68 -35.35
C ILE A 190 16.57 -12.03 -35.59
N ASP A 191 16.46 -12.42 -36.86
CA ASP A 191 15.88 -13.69 -37.29
C ASP A 191 16.62 -14.14 -38.56
N ASP A 192 17.81 -14.70 -38.38
CA ASP A 192 18.72 -15.06 -39.48
C ASP A 192 18.88 -16.58 -39.59
N GLN A 193 18.89 -17.08 -40.82
CA GLN A 193 19.22 -18.46 -41.13
C GLN A 193 20.26 -18.49 -42.25
N ALA A 194 21.46 -18.98 -41.95
CA ALA A 194 22.51 -19.08 -42.95
C ALA A 194 23.07 -20.49 -43.10
N GLN A 195 23.42 -20.82 -44.34
CA GLN A 195 24.33 -21.90 -44.69
C GLN A 195 25.75 -21.40 -44.47
N VAL A 196 26.57 -22.12 -43.72
CA VAL A 196 27.97 -21.73 -43.52
C VAL A 196 28.86 -22.93 -43.74
N SER A 197 30.04 -22.70 -44.32
CA SER A 197 31.06 -23.74 -44.37
C SER A 197 31.45 -24.14 -42.94
N LEU A 198 31.60 -25.44 -42.69
CA LEU A 198 31.95 -26.04 -41.38
C LEU A 198 33.14 -25.38 -40.67
N ASN A 199 34.03 -24.72 -41.41
CA ASN A 199 35.23 -24.09 -40.86
C ASN A 199 34.96 -22.78 -40.09
N ASN A 200 33.76 -22.19 -40.17
CA ASN A 200 33.47 -20.86 -39.62
C ASN A 200 32.55 -20.87 -38.39
N ILE A 201 32.06 -22.03 -37.96
CA ILE A 201 31.12 -22.15 -36.85
C ILE A 201 31.55 -23.29 -35.94
N TRP A 202 31.86 -22.96 -34.69
CA TRP A 202 32.28 -23.94 -33.68
C TRP A 202 31.11 -24.32 -32.78
N VAL A 203 30.96 -25.61 -32.52
CA VAL A 203 30.11 -26.10 -31.44
C VAL A 203 30.99 -26.14 -30.20
N PHE A 204 30.53 -25.53 -29.11
CA PHE A 204 31.30 -25.47 -27.88
C PHE A 204 31.54 -26.88 -27.31
N GLY A 205 32.68 -27.10 -26.64
CA GLY A 205 32.95 -28.31 -25.85
C GLY A 205 32.95 -28.07 -24.33
N GLY A 206 32.98 -26.79 -23.96
CA GLY A 206 32.78 -26.22 -22.63
C GLY A 206 32.85 -24.69 -22.75
N LEU A 207 32.26 -23.95 -21.80
CA LEU A 207 32.13 -22.50 -21.91
C LEU A 207 32.64 -21.77 -20.67
N ASN A 208 33.30 -20.64 -20.94
CA ASN A 208 33.63 -19.61 -19.97
C ASN A 208 32.79 -18.35 -20.26
N ILE A 209 32.20 -17.80 -19.22
CA ILE A 209 31.40 -16.58 -19.25
C ILE A 209 32.32 -15.42 -18.91
N TYR A 210 32.28 -14.37 -19.73
CA TYR A 210 32.95 -13.12 -19.49
C TYR A 210 31.94 -11.98 -19.52
N ILE A 211 31.76 -11.33 -18.39
CA ILE A 211 31.00 -10.08 -18.28
C ILE A 211 32.02 -8.95 -18.24
N PRO A 212 32.24 -8.24 -19.35
CA PRO A 212 33.26 -7.21 -19.43
C PRO A 212 32.90 -6.01 -18.55
N SER A 213 33.88 -5.37 -17.93
CA SER A 213 33.72 -3.97 -17.53
C SER A 213 34.15 -3.05 -18.65
N GLN A 214 33.44 -1.93 -18.78
CA GLN A 214 33.79 -0.86 -19.69
C GLN A 214 34.18 0.39 -18.88
N VAL A 215 35.42 0.40 -18.38
CA VAL A 215 36.06 1.64 -17.90
C VAL A 215 37.33 1.82 -18.72
N MET A 216 37.48 2.96 -19.42
CA MET A 216 38.73 3.78 -19.50
C MET A 216 38.79 4.72 -20.73
N GLY A 217 39.21 5.97 -20.47
CA GLY A 217 39.94 6.83 -21.41
C GLY A 217 39.14 7.72 -22.37
N THR A 218 39.02 9.01 -22.02
CA THR A 218 38.54 10.18 -22.83
C THR A 218 37.06 10.60 -22.81
N GLY A 219 36.27 10.17 -21.83
CA GLY A 219 35.17 11.03 -21.34
C GLY A 219 33.72 10.57 -21.50
N ILE A 220 33.46 9.28 -21.70
CA ILE A 220 32.11 8.72 -21.52
C ILE A 220 32.27 7.37 -20.79
N ALA A 221 31.85 7.29 -19.53
CA ALA A 221 31.85 6.04 -18.77
C ALA A 221 30.62 5.22 -19.16
N GLN A 222 30.82 4.02 -19.70
CA GLN A 222 29.72 3.09 -19.93
C GLN A 222 29.56 2.22 -18.68
N ASP A 223 28.68 2.63 -17.78
CA ASP A 223 28.40 1.91 -16.54
C ASP A 223 27.45 0.72 -16.82
N LEU A 224 28.02 -0.35 -17.39
CA LEU A 224 27.31 -1.61 -17.66
C LEU A 224 26.99 -2.31 -16.35
N LYS A 225 25.69 -2.55 -16.13
CA LYS A 225 25.17 -3.43 -15.08
C LYS A 225 24.53 -4.63 -15.74
N ILE A 226 24.69 -5.79 -15.12
CA ILE A 226 24.09 -7.05 -15.57
C ILE A 226 23.32 -7.65 -14.41
N ASP A 227 22.18 -8.24 -14.73
CA ASP A 227 21.35 -8.94 -13.78
C ASP A 227 20.76 -10.22 -14.39
N ASN A 228 20.41 -11.19 -13.53
CA ASN A 228 19.68 -12.41 -13.87
C ASN A 228 20.20 -13.13 -15.13
N PHE A 229 21.52 -13.36 -15.17
CA PHE A 229 22.17 -14.07 -16.27
C PHE A 229 21.78 -15.55 -16.26
N ARG A 230 21.38 -16.09 -17.42
CA ARG A 230 20.99 -17.49 -17.59
C ARG A 230 21.51 -18.07 -18.90
N PHE A 231 21.93 -19.33 -18.83
CA PHE A 231 22.32 -20.14 -19.99
C PHE A 231 21.55 -21.46 -20.02
N TYR A 232 20.96 -21.77 -21.17
CA TYR A 232 20.14 -22.97 -21.41
C TYR A 232 20.74 -23.84 -22.51
N GLU A 233 20.66 -25.16 -22.33
CA GLU A 233 21.08 -26.16 -23.35
C GLU A 233 19.92 -26.66 -24.25
N ALA A 234 18.75 -26.03 -24.15
CA ALA A 234 17.60 -26.33 -24.98
C ALA A 234 16.91 -25.07 -25.51
N PRO A 235 16.21 -25.16 -26.66
CA PRO A 235 15.43 -24.05 -27.16
C PRO A 235 14.27 -23.74 -26.22
N ILE A 236 14.31 -22.58 -25.57
CA ILE A 236 13.11 -22.04 -24.94
C ILE A 236 12.14 -21.49 -26.01
N THR A 237 10.85 -21.59 -25.72
CA THR A 237 9.73 -21.13 -26.55
C THR A 237 9.56 -19.61 -26.47
N PRO A 238 8.86 -18.97 -27.43
CA PRO A 238 8.54 -17.54 -27.31
C PRO A 238 7.79 -17.18 -26.02
N THR A 239 6.94 -18.08 -25.50
CA THR A 239 6.26 -17.88 -24.20
C THR A 239 7.25 -17.88 -23.04
N GLN A 240 8.26 -18.75 -23.05
CA GLN A 240 9.31 -18.77 -22.05
C GLN A 240 10.25 -17.56 -22.15
N ILE A 241 10.49 -17.04 -23.36
CA ILE A 241 11.20 -15.75 -23.56
C ILE A 241 10.39 -14.60 -22.95
N ALA A 242 9.07 -14.60 -23.14
CA ALA A 242 8.20 -13.61 -22.52
C ALA A 242 8.21 -13.73 -20.99
N ALA A 243 8.27 -14.95 -20.43
CA ALA A 243 8.41 -15.16 -18.99
C ALA A 243 9.71 -14.58 -18.43
N LEU A 244 10.84 -14.78 -19.12
CA LEU A 244 12.13 -14.17 -18.75
C LEU A 244 12.10 -12.64 -18.82
N TYR A 245 11.47 -12.06 -19.83
CA TYR A 245 11.30 -10.60 -19.92
C TYR A 245 10.34 -10.03 -18.86
N ASN A 246 9.31 -10.79 -18.49
CA ASN A 246 8.35 -10.36 -17.48
C ASN A 246 8.86 -10.58 -16.05
N GLU A 247 10.08 -11.07 -15.86
CA GLU A 247 10.62 -11.33 -14.53
C GLU A 247 10.88 -10.07 -13.71
N LYS A 248 10.99 -8.91 -14.37
CA LYS A 248 10.91 -7.61 -13.70
C LYS A 248 9.63 -7.44 -12.86
N ASN A 249 8.55 -8.11 -13.25
CA ASN A 249 7.27 -8.15 -12.52
C ASN A 249 7.22 -9.34 -11.53
N ASN A 250 8.24 -10.20 -11.50
CA ASN A 250 8.34 -11.33 -10.56
C ASN A 250 9.15 -10.95 -9.30
N GLY A 251 9.74 -9.74 -9.25
CA GLY A 251 10.53 -9.23 -8.14
C GLY A 251 9.79 -8.93 -6.85
N SER A 252 8.47 -9.02 -6.85
CA SER A 252 7.71 -9.19 -5.62
C SER A 252 6.49 -10.05 -5.92
N THR A 253 6.52 -11.32 -5.47
CA THR A 253 5.27 -12.06 -5.22
C THR A 253 4.61 -11.51 -3.96
N CYS A 254 4.24 -10.24 -4.00
CA CYS A 254 3.51 -9.57 -2.96
C CYS A 254 2.02 -9.71 -3.20
N ALA A 255 1.24 -9.74 -2.12
CA ALA A 255 -0.20 -9.68 -2.23
C ALA A 255 -0.59 -8.29 -2.76
N ILE A 256 -1.15 -8.23 -3.96
CA ILE A 256 -1.68 -7.00 -4.54
C ILE A 256 -2.86 -6.52 -3.69
N ILE A 257 -2.82 -5.25 -3.30
CA ILE A 257 -3.89 -4.64 -2.52
C ILE A 257 -5.07 -4.35 -3.46
N ASN A 258 -6.25 -4.81 -3.05
CA ASN A 258 -7.48 -4.50 -3.78
C ASN A 258 -7.84 -3.02 -3.60
N ILE A 259 -7.70 -2.25 -4.68
CA ILE A 259 -8.05 -0.82 -4.73
C ILE A 259 -9.09 -0.64 -5.85
N PRO A 260 -10.40 -0.74 -5.53
CA PRO A 260 -11.46 -0.78 -6.55
C PRO A 260 -11.73 0.58 -7.22
N ASP A 261 -11.45 1.69 -6.53
CA ASP A 261 -11.62 3.04 -7.08
C ASP A 261 -10.41 3.41 -7.96
N ALA A 262 -10.64 3.54 -9.27
CA ALA A 262 -9.58 3.84 -10.23
C ALA A 262 -8.93 5.20 -9.98
N ASN A 263 -9.67 6.21 -9.48
CA ASN A 263 -9.09 7.51 -9.16
C ASN A 263 -8.18 7.42 -7.94
N PHE A 264 -8.54 6.59 -6.95
CA PHE A 264 -7.68 6.34 -5.80
C PHE A 264 -6.44 5.54 -6.19
N LYS A 265 -6.59 4.45 -6.97
CA LYS A 265 -5.45 3.66 -7.49
C LYS A 265 -4.47 4.56 -8.24
N ASN A 266 -4.94 5.34 -9.21
CA ASN A 266 -4.09 6.27 -9.95
C ASN A 266 -3.43 7.31 -9.02
N ALA A 267 -4.11 7.76 -7.97
CA ALA A 267 -3.53 8.69 -7.01
C ALA A 267 -2.37 8.10 -6.19
N LEU A 268 -2.43 6.81 -5.87
CA LEU A 268 -1.36 6.08 -5.21
C LEU A 268 -0.19 5.80 -6.15
N LEU A 269 -0.47 5.42 -7.40
CA LEU A 269 0.56 5.19 -8.43
C LEU A 269 1.30 6.49 -8.79
N ASP A 270 0.56 7.61 -8.89
CA ASP A 270 1.14 8.94 -9.13
C ASP A 270 1.76 9.58 -7.87
N HIS A 271 1.76 8.88 -6.73
CA HIS A 271 2.21 9.46 -5.48
C HIS A 271 3.72 9.71 -5.51
N GLY A 272 4.13 10.96 -5.28
CA GLY A 272 5.54 11.37 -5.35
C GLY A 272 6.07 11.59 -6.78
N THR A 273 5.26 11.44 -7.83
CA THR A 273 5.72 11.68 -9.22
C THR A 273 5.65 13.15 -9.64
N ILE A 274 4.94 13.99 -8.88
CA ILE A 274 4.90 15.46 -9.05
C ILE A 274 5.83 16.11 -8.02
N ILE A 275 6.95 16.66 -8.50
CA ILE A 275 7.92 17.39 -7.68
C ILE A 275 7.32 18.71 -7.17
N VAL A 276 6.86 18.72 -5.91
CA VAL A 276 6.78 19.91 -5.05
C VAL A 276 6.89 19.50 -3.58
N GLY A 277 8.10 19.51 -3.00
CA GLY A 277 8.34 19.25 -1.58
C GLY A 277 9.45 18.23 -1.30
N THR A 278 9.89 18.12 -0.03
CA THR A 278 11.07 17.37 0.44
C THR A 278 10.80 15.92 0.86
N ASP A 279 9.61 15.36 0.59
CA ASP A 279 9.27 13.97 0.90
C ASP A 279 8.73 13.31 -0.38
N VAL A 280 9.62 12.63 -1.11
CA VAL A 280 9.31 12.05 -2.42
C VAL A 280 9.63 10.55 -2.39
N SER A 281 9.09 9.83 -1.40
CA SER A 281 9.03 8.37 -1.49
C SER A 281 7.88 7.99 -2.41
N VAL A 282 8.20 7.28 -3.50
CA VAL A 282 7.22 6.69 -4.42
C VAL A 282 6.59 5.48 -3.71
N ILE A 283 5.28 5.28 -3.88
CA ILE A 283 4.58 4.12 -3.29
C ILE A 283 4.79 2.87 -4.17
N ASP A 284 4.54 3.00 -5.47
CA ASP A 284 4.84 1.97 -6.48
C ASP A 284 6.35 1.96 -6.76
N THR A 285 7.08 1.15 -6.01
CA THR A 285 8.54 1.15 -5.96
C THR A 285 9.18 0.38 -7.10
N ASP A 286 8.47 -0.60 -7.67
CA ASP A 286 8.93 -1.39 -8.81
C ASP A 286 8.39 -0.88 -10.16
N GLY A 287 7.39 0.00 -10.14
CA GLY A 287 6.83 0.65 -11.31
C GLY A 287 5.98 -0.28 -12.17
N ASP A 288 5.44 -1.36 -11.58
CA ASP A 288 4.65 -2.35 -12.30
C ASP A 288 3.18 -1.91 -12.53
N GLY A 289 2.77 -0.78 -11.93
CA GLY A 289 1.43 -0.23 -12.03
C GLY A 289 0.44 -0.85 -11.03
N GLU A 290 0.91 -1.73 -10.16
CA GLU A 290 0.17 -2.27 -9.03
C GLU A 290 0.64 -1.65 -7.71
N ILE A 291 -0.05 -1.98 -6.61
CA ILE A 291 0.35 -1.54 -5.27
C ILE A 291 0.28 -2.77 -4.40
N CYS A 292 1.40 -3.11 -3.81
CA CYS A 292 1.59 -4.33 -3.09
C CYS A 292 1.63 -4.13 -1.57
N GLN A 293 1.37 -5.22 -0.84
CA GLN A 293 1.31 -5.18 0.62
C GLN A 293 2.63 -4.71 1.26
N ASN A 294 3.78 -5.15 0.76
CA ASN A 294 5.09 -4.70 1.23
C ASN A 294 5.31 -3.21 0.95
N GLU A 295 4.90 -2.71 -0.21
CA GLU A 295 5.02 -1.29 -0.57
C GLU A 295 4.19 -0.39 0.35
N ALA A 296 2.91 -0.74 0.54
CA ALA A 296 2.02 0.01 1.42
C ALA A 296 2.48 -0.01 2.88
N GLN A 297 3.01 -1.15 3.35
CA GLN A 297 3.55 -1.27 4.71
C GLN A 297 4.88 -0.53 4.89
N ALA A 298 5.73 -0.49 3.86
CA ALA A 298 6.99 0.25 3.90
C ALA A 298 6.79 1.77 3.86
N TYR A 299 5.68 2.24 3.29
CA TYR A 299 5.40 3.66 3.15
C TYR A 299 5.01 4.32 4.50
N THR A 300 5.85 5.26 4.96
CA THR A 300 5.67 5.99 6.23
C THR A 300 5.25 7.46 6.05
N GLY A 301 5.04 7.89 4.80
CA GLY A 301 4.83 9.29 4.46
C GLY A 301 3.39 9.76 4.66
N ALA A 302 3.07 10.87 3.99
CA ALA A 302 1.74 11.44 3.94
C ALA A 302 1.05 11.07 2.62
N ILE A 303 -0.18 10.56 2.67
CA ILE A 303 -1.00 10.31 1.49
C ILE A 303 -1.93 11.49 1.25
N GLU A 304 -1.78 12.15 0.10
CA GLU A 304 -2.59 13.30 -0.31
C GLU A 304 -3.37 13.04 -1.60
N VAL A 305 -4.66 12.74 -1.46
CA VAL A 305 -5.57 12.36 -2.55
C VAL A 305 -6.75 13.33 -2.68
N ASN A 306 -6.47 14.61 -2.48
CA ASN A 306 -7.47 15.69 -2.47
C ASN A 306 -8.04 15.97 -3.87
N SER A 307 -9.35 16.22 -3.96
CA SER A 307 -10.01 16.74 -5.17
C SER A 307 -9.89 15.85 -6.41
N ARG A 308 -9.92 14.53 -6.22
CA ARG A 308 -9.69 13.53 -7.28
C ARG A 308 -10.95 12.77 -7.71
N ASN A 309 -12.13 13.18 -7.26
CA ASN A 309 -13.40 12.48 -7.50
C ASN A 309 -13.37 11.03 -7.02
N ILE A 310 -12.74 10.78 -5.87
CA ILE A 310 -12.68 9.45 -5.25
C ILE A 310 -13.99 9.20 -4.50
N THR A 311 -14.53 8.00 -4.64
CA THR A 311 -15.76 7.54 -3.96
C THR A 311 -15.48 6.46 -2.92
N ASP A 312 -14.37 5.73 -3.07
CA ASP A 312 -14.00 4.60 -2.21
C ASP A 312 -12.47 4.60 -1.97
N LEU A 313 -12.08 4.50 -0.69
CA LEU A 313 -10.69 4.42 -0.25
C LEU A 313 -10.28 3.00 0.18
N THR A 314 -11.07 1.98 -0.14
CA THR A 314 -10.69 0.58 0.07
C THR A 314 -9.27 0.32 -0.46
N GLY A 315 -8.43 -0.30 0.37
CA GLY A 315 -7.00 -0.47 0.19
C GLY A 315 -6.15 0.44 1.08
N ILE A 316 -6.70 1.53 1.62
CA ILE A 316 -5.98 2.43 2.55
C ILE A 316 -5.56 1.72 3.85
N GLU A 317 -6.30 0.69 4.25
CA GLU A 317 -6.05 -0.14 5.44
C GLU A 317 -4.69 -0.88 5.38
N ALA A 318 -4.11 -1.06 4.19
CA ALA A 318 -2.80 -1.68 4.03
C ALA A 318 -1.65 -0.73 4.41
N PHE A 319 -1.89 0.58 4.42
CA PHE A 319 -0.91 1.62 4.71
C PHE A 319 -0.76 1.87 6.21
N VAL A 320 -0.33 0.86 6.96
CA VAL A 320 -0.35 0.86 8.44
C VAL A 320 0.56 1.90 9.09
N ASN A 321 1.58 2.38 8.36
CA ASN A 321 2.62 3.27 8.89
C ASN A 321 2.49 4.74 8.44
N ILE A 322 1.42 5.11 7.74
CA ILE A 322 1.22 6.52 7.32
C ILE A 322 0.94 7.42 8.52
N ILE A 323 1.56 8.60 8.49
CA ILE A 323 1.43 9.58 9.57
C ILE A 323 0.39 10.66 9.27
N ARG A 324 0.02 10.84 7.99
CA ARG A 324 -0.97 11.82 7.53
C ARG A 324 -1.79 11.25 6.36
N LEU A 325 -3.10 11.41 6.44
CA LEU A 325 -4.03 11.16 5.33
C LEU A 325 -4.84 12.43 5.04
N SER A 326 -4.82 12.88 3.79
CA SER A 326 -5.65 13.97 3.29
C SER A 326 -6.46 13.49 2.08
N CYS A 327 -7.77 13.37 2.25
CA CYS A 327 -8.71 12.92 1.23
C CYS A 327 -9.85 13.94 1.01
N ASN A 328 -9.51 15.21 1.07
CA ASN A 328 -10.44 16.34 1.02
C ASN A 328 -11.14 16.45 -0.34
N GLN A 329 -12.34 17.03 -0.36
CA GLN A 329 -13.08 17.37 -1.59
C GLN A 329 -13.29 16.16 -2.51
N ASN A 330 -13.73 15.06 -1.94
CA ASN A 330 -14.06 13.83 -2.65
C ASN A 330 -15.55 13.50 -2.43
N GLN A 331 -15.95 12.28 -2.78
CA GLN A 331 -17.33 11.83 -2.70
C GLN A 331 -17.45 10.60 -1.78
N LEU A 332 -16.61 10.55 -0.74
CA LEU A 332 -16.55 9.43 0.19
C LEU A 332 -17.82 9.37 1.04
N SER A 333 -18.50 8.23 1.01
CA SER A 333 -19.62 7.94 1.91
C SER A 333 -19.19 7.19 3.17
N ASN A 334 -18.07 6.46 3.08
CA ASN A 334 -17.43 5.72 4.17
C ASN A 334 -15.92 5.98 4.15
N LEU A 335 -15.28 5.85 5.32
CA LEU A 335 -13.83 5.95 5.49
C LEU A 335 -13.43 5.02 6.65
N ASP A 336 -12.73 3.94 6.33
CA ASP A 336 -12.12 3.05 7.33
C ASP A 336 -10.64 3.42 7.48
N VAL A 337 -10.26 3.85 8.67
CA VAL A 337 -8.87 4.18 9.05
C VAL A 337 -8.39 3.34 10.23
N SER A 338 -9.10 2.25 10.55
CA SER A 338 -8.85 1.43 11.75
C SER A 338 -7.46 0.81 11.78
N GLN A 339 -6.88 0.49 10.62
CA GLN A 339 -5.54 -0.09 10.51
C GLN A 339 -4.42 0.97 10.44
N ASN A 340 -4.75 2.23 10.14
CA ASN A 340 -3.77 3.31 10.03
C ASN A 340 -3.44 3.90 11.42
N THR A 341 -3.01 3.03 12.34
CA THR A 341 -2.80 3.34 13.77
C THR A 341 -1.70 4.36 14.02
N ALA A 342 -0.78 4.56 13.07
CA ALA A 342 0.26 5.58 13.11
C ALA A 342 -0.22 7.00 12.73
N LEU A 343 -1.48 7.17 12.30
CA LEU A 343 -2.00 8.47 11.87
C LEU A 343 -1.94 9.52 12.98
N THR A 344 -1.27 10.62 12.67
CA THR A 344 -1.21 11.83 13.52
C THR A 344 -2.10 12.96 13.00
N LYS A 345 -2.44 12.94 11.70
CA LYS A 345 -3.25 13.96 11.04
C LYS A 345 -4.22 13.32 10.05
N LEU A 346 -5.52 13.60 10.22
CA LEU A 346 -6.56 13.15 9.31
C LEU A 346 -7.37 14.35 8.81
N TYR A 347 -7.37 14.55 7.49
CA TYR A 347 -8.16 15.57 6.80
C TYR A 347 -9.10 14.89 5.81
N CYS A 348 -10.41 14.97 6.05
CA CYS A 348 -11.45 14.37 5.21
C CYS A 348 -12.61 15.35 4.93
N LEU A 349 -12.30 16.65 4.85
CA LEU A 349 -13.30 17.70 4.66
C LEU A 349 -13.95 17.68 3.27
N TYR A 350 -15.18 18.18 3.18
CA TYR A 350 -16.01 18.18 1.96
C TYR A 350 -16.16 16.78 1.35
N ASN A 351 -16.74 15.87 2.13
CA ASN A 351 -17.13 14.52 1.71
C ASN A 351 -18.61 14.27 2.09
N GLN A 352 -19.06 13.02 2.04
CA GLN A 352 -20.44 12.60 2.32
C GLN A 352 -20.49 11.62 3.50
N LEU A 353 -19.53 11.70 4.43
CA LEU A 353 -19.42 10.77 5.55
C LEU A 353 -20.59 10.96 6.52
N THR A 354 -21.28 9.86 6.84
CA THR A 354 -22.37 9.83 7.84
C THR A 354 -21.91 9.37 9.21
N SER A 355 -20.79 8.65 9.26
CA SER A 355 -20.07 8.24 10.45
C SER A 355 -18.56 8.28 10.21
N LEU A 356 -17.79 8.39 11.29
CA LEU A 356 -16.34 8.34 11.26
C LEU A 356 -15.86 7.74 12.59
N ASP A 357 -15.22 6.58 12.52
CA ASP A 357 -14.58 5.94 13.68
C ASP A 357 -13.07 6.25 13.65
N VAL A 358 -12.59 6.88 14.71
CA VAL A 358 -11.17 7.21 14.92
C VAL A 358 -10.62 6.59 16.19
N SER A 359 -11.31 5.62 16.78
CA SER A 359 -10.99 5.00 18.07
C SER A 359 -9.62 4.30 18.07
N GLN A 360 -9.18 3.78 16.93
CA GLN A 360 -7.87 3.11 16.78
C GLN A 360 -6.72 4.09 16.49
N ASN A 361 -7.02 5.33 16.09
CA ASN A 361 -6.01 6.32 15.71
C ASN A 361 -5.61 7.16 16.94
N THR A 362 -5.14 6.50 17.99
CA THR A 362 -4.85 7.13 19.30
C THR A 362 -3.72 8.17 19.23
N ALA A 363 -2.91 8.15 18.17
CA ALA A 363 -1.84 9.11 17.90
C ALA A 363 -2.33 10.41 17.21
N LEU A 364 -3.62 10.54 16.89
CA LEU A 364 -4.15 11.72 16.22
C LEU A 364 -3.94 13.00 17.04
N THR A 365 -3.24 13.95 16.44
CA THR A 365 -3.04 15.32 16.95
C THR A 365 -3.93 16.34 16.24
N ALA A 366 -4.38 16.05 15.02
CA ALA A 366 -5.27 16.92 14.26
C ALA A 366 -6.31 16.12 13.48
N LEU A 367 -7.58 16.50 13.64
CA LEU A 367 -8.71 15.94 12.90
C LEU A 367 -9.53 17.07 12.29
N ASN A 368 -9.74 17.01 10.97
CA ASN A 368 -10.68 17.88 10.27
C ASN A 368 -11.65 17.08 9.41
N CYS A 369 -12.91 17.08 9.79
CA CYS A 369 -14.01 16.46 9.04
C CYS A 369 -15.10 17.47 8.68
N THR A 370 -14.71 18.74 8.43
CA THR A 370 -15.61 19.83 8.01
C THR A 370 -16.49 19.43 6.83
N SER A 371 -17.76 19.85 6.84
CA SER A 371 -18.68 19.67 5.72
C SER A 371 -18.83 18.21 5.32
N ASN A 372 -19.31 17.41 6.28
CA ASN A 372 -19.78 16.04 6.11
C ASN A 372 -21.23 15.95 6.63
N GLN A 373 -21.74 14.74 6.85
CA GLN A 373 -23.10 14.48 7.34
C GLN A 373 -23.09 13.75 8.69
N LEU A 374 -22.01 13.93 9.48
CA LEU A 374 -21.83 13.23 10.75
C LEU A 374 -22.92 13.62 11.75
N THR A 375 -23.56 12.62 12.36
CA THR A 375 -24.57 12.82 13.41
C THR A 375 -24.00 12.65 14.82
N SER A 376 -22.87 11.97 14.93
CA SER A 376 -22.08 11.79 16.15
C SER A 376 -20.60 11.69 15.79
N LEU A 377 -19.74 11.98 16.76
CA LEU A 377 -18.30 11.80 16.67
C LEU A 377 -17.75 11.52 18.07
N ASP A 378 -17.14 10.35 18.25
CA ASP A 378 -16.44 9.98 19.49
C ASP A 378 -14.94 10.21 19.29
N VAL A 379 -14.35 11.09 20.11
CA VAL A 379 -12.92 11.39 20.14
C VAL A 379 -12.29 11.02 21.48
N SER A 380 -12.96 10.22 22.30
CA SER A 380 -12.55 9.88 23.67
C SER A 380 -11.21 9.14 23.74
N GLN A 381 -10.86 8.38 22.69
CA GLN A 381 -9.59 7.64 22.60
C GLN A 381 -8.44 8.50 22.06
N ASN A 382 -8.73 9.63 21.41
CA ASN A 382 -7.73 10.50 20.77
C ASN A 382 -7.17 11.52 21.79
N THR A 383 -6.61 11.04 22.89
CA THR A 383 -6.15 11.87 24.01
C THR A 383 -5.02 12.84 23.66
N ALA A 384 -4.29 12.57 22.56
CA ALA A 384 -3.24 13.43 22.00
C ALA A 384 -3.76 14.55 21.07
N LEU A 385 -5.08 14.67 20.88
CA LEU A 385 -5.68 15.62 19.95
C LEU A 385 -5.43 17.06 20.42
N GLN A 386 -4.87 17.88 19.52
CA GLN A 386 -4.59 19.31 19.73
C GLN A 386 -5.56 20.18 18.92
N MET A 387 -5.94 19.72 17.72
CA MET A 387 -6.84 20.43 16.84
C MET A 387 -8.03 19.55 16.42
N LEU A 388 -9.24 20.02 16.72
CA LEU A 388 -10.49 19.39 16.29
C LEU A 388 -11.35 20.38 15.49
N VAL A 389 -11.58 20.05 14.22
CA VAL A 389 -12.33 20.89 13.28
C VAL A 389 -13.48 20.08 12.68
N VAL A 390 -14.69 20.30 13.20
CA VAL A 390 -15.94 19.62 12.80
C VAL A 390 -17.08 20.54 12.30
N PRO A 391 -16.84 21.74 11.70
CA PRO A 391 -17.92 22.58 11.20
C PRO A 391 -18.82 21.92 10.15
N ASN A 392 -20.05 22.41 10.03
CA ASN A 392 -21.00 22.00 8.97
C ASN A 392 -21.25 20.48 8.96
N ASN A 393 -21.63 19.94 10.10
CA ASN A 393 -22.10 18.56 10.27
C ASN A 393 -23.48 18.58 10.95
N ASN A 394 -24.00 17.41 11.33
CA ASN A 394 -25.30 17.26 11.99
C ASN A 394 -25.14 16.77 13.44
N LEU A 395 -24.04 17.12 14.12
CA LEU A 395 -23.76 16.64 15.48
C LEU A 395 -24.78 17.18 16.47
N SER A 396 -25.38 16.31 17.28
CA SER A 396 -26.33 16.68 18.34
C SER A 396 -25.66 16.94 19.69
N SER A 397 -24.48 16.38 19.91
CA SER A 397 -23.64 16.64 21.08
C SER A 397 -22.17 16.42 20.71
N LEU A 398 -21.28 17.01 21.50
CA LEU A 398 -19.85 16.80 21.36
C LEU A 398 -19.20 16.80 22.74
N ASP A 399 -18.44 15.75 23.04
CA ASP A 399 -17.68 15.61 24.28
C ASP A 399 -16.19 15.54 23.96
N VAL A 400 -15.42 16.50 24.47
CA VAL A 400 -13.96 16.54 24.36
C VAL A 400 -13.27 16.48 25.73
N SER A 401 -13.96 15.99 26.76
CA SER A 401 -13.45 15.89 28.14
C SER A 401 -12.20 15.02 28.29
N GLN A 402 -11.98 14.07 27.36
CA GLN A 402 -10.79 13.22 27.36
C GLN A 402 -9.61 13.83 26.56
N ASN A 403 -9.84 14.87 25.75
CA ASN A 403 -8.82 15.47 24.90
C ASN A 403 -8.03 16.53 25.67
N THR A 404 -7.25 16.09 26.65
CA THR A 404 -6.51 16.94 27.61
C THR A 404 -5.40 17.80 26.99
N THR A 405 -5.07 17.60 25.71
CA THR A 405 -4.08 18.41 24.97
C THR A 405 -4.69 19.40 23.99
N LEU A 406 -6.03 19.51 23.92
CA LEU A 406 -6.72 20.31 22.91
C LEU A 406 -6.38 21.80 23.05
N THR A 407 -6.04 22.44 21.93
CA THR A 407 -5.72 23.87 21.82
C THR A 407 -6.70 24.62 20.91
N ASP A 408 -7.27 23.92 19.92
CA ASP A 408 -8.13 24.52 18.89
C ASP A 408 -9.39 23.66 18.68
N LEU A 409 -10.56 24.26 18.91
CA LEU A 409 -11.85 23.61 18.72
C LEU A 409 -12.78 24.45 17.83
N PHE A 410 -13.20 23.88 16.70
CA PHE A 410 -14.19 24.48 15.81
C PHE A 410 -15.34 23.50 15.59
N CYS A 411 -16.51 23.82 16.12
CA CYS A 411 -17.73 23.00 16.00
C CYS A 411 -18.97 23.82 15.60
N LEU A 412 -18.76 24.96 14.93
CA LEU A 412 -19.82 25.81 14.40
C LEU A 412 -20.69 25.12 13.33
N ASN A 413 -21.92 25.62 13.12
CA ASN A 413 -22.87 25.08 12.13
C ASN A 413 -23.12 23.58 12.31
N ASN A 414 -23.52 23.18 13.52
CA ASN A 414 -23.98 21.84 13.85
C ASN A 414 -25.39 21.93 14.48
N LEU A 415 -25.87 20.82 15.06
CA LEU A 415 -27.15 20.74 15.75
C LEU A 415 -26.97 20.53 17.26
N LEU A 416 -25.83 20.99 17.82
CA LEU A 416 -25.44 20.67 19.19
C LEU A 416 -26.51 21.17 20.18
N SER A 417 -26.95 20.31 21.09
CA SER A 417 -27.75 20.69 22.26
C SER A 417 -26.89 20.83 23.52
N SER A 418 -25.77 20.10 23.55
CA SER A 418 -24.77 20.10 24.63
C SER A 418 -23.36 20.02 24.05
N LEU A 419 -22.42 20.66 24.74
CA LEU A 419 -20.99 20.63 24.43
C LEU A 419 -20.21 20.48 25.74
N ASN A 420 -19.40 19.44 25.87
CA ASN A 420 -18.54 19.25 27.03
C ASN A 420 -17.08 19.53 26.66
N VAL A 421 -16.56 20.67 27.11
CA VAL A 421 -15.15 21.06 26.96
C VAL A 421 -14.37 20.95 28.26
N ALA A 422 -14.95 20.42 29.35
CA ALA A 422 -14.25 20.28 30.63
C ALA A 422 -13.20 19.15 30.58
N ASN A 423 -12.02 19.48 30.05
CA ASN A 423 -10.92 18.56 29.74
C ASN A 423 -9.67 18.80 30.59
N GLY A 424 -9.76 19.64 31.63
CA GLY A 424 -8.62 20.03 32.46
C GLY A 424 -7.59 20.92 31.77
N ASN A 425 -7.84 21.38 30.54
CA ASN A 425 -6.91 22.13 29.71
C ASN A 425 -7.51 23.44 29.14
N ASN A 426 -8.64 23.92 29.67
CA ASN A 426 -9.34 25.08 29.13
C ASN A 426 -8.48 26.35 29.03
N SER A 427 -7.52 26.56 29.93
CA SER A 427 -6.59 27.71 29.86
C SER A 427 -5.65 27.70 28.65
N ASN A 428 -5.44 26.54 28.02
CA ASN A 428 -4.58 26.40 26.84
C ASN A 428 -5.38 26.28 25.52
N ILE A 429 -6.72 26.22 25.60
CA ILE A 429 -7.57 26.32 24.42
C ILE A 429 -7.56 27.76 23.93
N SER A 430 -6.80 28.00 22.87
CA SER A 430 -6.58 29.31 22.26
C SER A 430 -7.83 29.80 21.53
N ILE A 431 -8.57 28.88 20.90
CA ILE A 431 -9.81 29.19 20.18
C ILE A 431 -10.84 28.09 20.40
N MET A 432 -12.08 28.52 20.67
CA MET A 432 -13.23 27.65 20.73
C MET A 432 -14.39 28.33 20.02
N ASN A 433 -14.84 27.76 18.91
CA ASN A 433 -15.94 28.32 18.13
C ASN A 433 -17.09 27.32 17.98
N SER A 434 -18.19 27.59 18.69
CA SER A 434 -19.41 26.79 18.69
C SER A 434 -20.64 27.55 18.18
N VAL A 435 -20.46 28.63 17.40
CA VAL A 435 -21.59 29.45 16.90
C VAL A 435 -22.47 28.70 15.89
N ASN A 436 -23.69 29.18 15.66
CA ASN A 436 -24.67 28.57 14.76
C ASN A 436 -25.02 27.12 15.14
N ASN A 437 -25.09 26.84 16.43
CA ASN A 437 -25.70 25.68 17.05
C ASN A 437 -26.94 26.14 17.82
N THR A 438 -28.04 26.43 17.11
CA THR A 438 -29.20 27.10 17.71
C THR A 438 -29.88 26.33 18.85
N ASN A 439 -29.65 25.02 18.94
CA ASN A 439 -30.16 24.17 20.02
C ASN A 439 -29.23 24.12 21.24
N LEU A 440 -28.04 24.71 21.17
CA LEU A 440 -27.03 24.62 22.21
C LEU A 440 -27.47 25.46 23.38
N THR A 441 -27.70 24.80 24.52
CA THR A 441 -28.16 25.45 25.76
C THR A 441 -27.09 25.41 26.84
N CYS A 442 -26.19 24.42 26.78
CA CYS A 442 -25.18 24.20 27.81
C CYS A 442 -23.80 23.88 27.21
N ILE A 443 -22.80 24.64 27.64
CA ILE A 443 -21.39 24.37 27.39
C ILE A 443 -20.71 24.13 28.73
N GLN A 444 -20.27 22.89 28.96
CA GLN A 444 -19.58 22.51 30.19
C GLN A 444 -18.10 22.85 30.09
N HIS A 445 -17.58 23.64 31.03
CA HIS A 445 -16.17 24.00 31.13
C HIS A 445 -15.56 23.56 32.47
N ASP A 446 -14.24 23.62 32.57
CA ASP A 446 -13.48 23.26 33.76
C ASP A 446 -13.87 24.14 34.95
N ASN A 447 -13.91 23.52 36.14
CA ASN A 447 -14.14 24.26 37.37
C ASN A 447 -12.98 25.23 37.64
N GLY A 448 -13.30 26.51 37.89
CA GLY A 448 -12.31 27.56 38.13
C GLY A 448 -11.78 28.25 36.87
N PHE A 449 -12.20 27.82 35.67
CA PHE A 449 -11.99 28.56 34.43
C PHE A 449 -13.13 29.55 34.20
N ASP A 450 -12.82 30.77 33.74
CA ASP A 450 -13.79 31.78 33.32
C ASP A 450 -13.73 31.96 31.79
N PRO A 451 -14.68 31.37 31.03
CA PRO A 451 -14.72 31.49 29.58
C PRO A 451 -14.86 32.92 29.06
N THR A 452 -15.38 33.85 29.87
CA THR A 452 -15.62 35.24 29.44
C THR A 452 -14.33 36.06 29.31
N THR A 453 -13.23 35.58 29.90
CA THR A 453 -11.92 36.21 29.80
C THR A 453 -11.22 35.97 28.45
N ASN A 454 -11.68 34.98 27.68
CA ASN A 454 -11.12 34.64 26.38
C ASN A 454 -12.09 35.06 25.25
N SER A 455 -11.77 36.13 24.52
CA SER A 455 -12.59 36.62 23.40
C SER A 455 -12.67 35.67 22.21
N SER A 456 -11.79 34.68 22.13
CA SER A 456 -11.77 33.65 21.08
C SER A 456 -12.68 32.46 21.40
N TRP A 457 -13.34 32.46 22.56
CA TRP A 457 -14.40 31.51 22.91
C TRP A 457 -15.76 32.07 22.53
N THR A 458 -16.28 31.64 21.38
CA THR A 458 -17.52 32.16 20.81
C THR A 458 -18.61 31.09 20.80
N LYS A 459 -19.81 31.48 21.21
CA LYS A 459 -21.01 30.62 21.28
C LYS A 459 -22.25 31.42 20.85
N ASP A 460 -23.34 30.70 20.59
CA ASP A 460 -24.64 31.33 20.41
C ASP A 460 -25.15 31.98 21.70
N VAL A 461 -26.09 32.92 21.52
CA VAL A 461 -26.77 33.59 22.65
C VAL A 461 -27.58 32.62 23.50
N THR A 462 -28.07 31.52 22.93
CA THR A 462 -28.87 30.49 23.61
C THR A 462 -28.06 29.62 24.57
N ALA A 463 -26.75 29.51 24.33
CA ALA A 463 -25.86 28.64 25.09
C ALA A 463 -25.40 29.32 26.39
N ASN A 464 -25.28 28.57 27.48
CA ASN A 464 -24.77 29.05 28.77
C ASN A 464 -23.47 28.33 29.15
N TRP A 465 -22.57 29.06 29.79
CA TRP A 465 -21.35 28.49 30.38
C TRP A 465 -21.67 27.88 31.74
N ASN A 466 -21.46 26.58 31.90
CA ASN A 466 -21.71 25.87 33.14
C ASN A 466 -20.49 25.02 33.55
N THR A 467 -20.31 24.77 34.84
CA THR A 467 -19.34 23.78 35.34
C THR A 467 -19.91 22.35 35.38
N SER A 468 -21.20 22.19 35.09
CA SER A 468 -21.89 20.90 34.96
C SER A 468 -23.11 21.05 34.06
N CYS A 469 -23.13 20.33 32.94
CA CYS A 469 -24.30 20.22 32.07
C CYS A 469 -25.18 19.00 32.42
N ASN A 470 -24.71 18.12 33.32
CA ASN A 470 -25.46 16.98 33.86
C ASN A 470 -26.49 17.37 34.94
N THR A 471 -27.23 18.45 34.71
CA THR A 471 -28.52 18.60 35.41
C THR A 471 -29.49 17.68 34.69
N LEU A 472 -29.98 16.64 35.38
CA LEU A 472 -31.09 15.78 34.94
C LEU A 472 -32.04 16.57 34.04
N ASP A 473 -32.28 16.05 32.84
CA ASP A 473 -33.14 16.67 31.85
C ASP A 473 -34.45 17.13 32.52
N ILE A 474 -34.93 18.33 32.20
CA ILE A 474 -36.22 18.80 32.73
C ILE A 474 -37.32 17.79 32.33
N GLU A 475 -37.16 17.09 31.21
CA GLU A 475 -38.02 15.98 30.80
C GLU A 475 -37.92 14.73 31.69
N ASP A 476 -36.72 14.35 32.13
CA ASP A 476 -36.52 13.22 33.05
C ASP A 476 -37.10 13.53 34.44
N ILE A 477 -37.04 14.79 34.88
CA ILE A 477 -37.66 15.24 36.13
C ILE A 477 -39.18 15.27 35.99
N GLU A 478 -39.75 15.78 34.90
CA GLU A 478 -41.21 15.80 34.70
C GLU A 478 -41.80 14.40 34.47
N PHE A 479 -41.13 13.54 33.69
CA PHE A 479 -41.52 12.14 33.52
C PHE A 479 -41.39 11.36 34.84
N ALA A 480 -40.31 11.57 35.59
CA ALA A 480 -40.21 10.97 36.92
C ALA A 480 -41.29 11.51 37.86
N LYS A 481 -41.67 12.79 37.80
CA LYS A 481 -42.76 13.35 38.63
C LYS A 481 -44.13 12.77 38.27
N SER A 482 -44.40 12.47 37.00
CA SER A 482 -45.70 11.94 36.56
C SER A 482 -45.97 10.48 36.97
N ILE A 483 -44.94 9.77 37.44
CA ILE A 483 -45.05 8.37 37.85
C ILE A 483 -45.28 8.23 39.36
N SER A 484 -46.32 7.49 39.73
CA SER A 484 -46.59 7.11 41.13
C SER A 484 -46.54 5.59 41.34
N LEU A 485 -45.91 5.15 42.43
CA LEU A 485 -45.89 3.76 42.87
C LEU A 485 -46.75 3.60 44.13
N TYR A 486 -47.76 2.73 44.09
CA TYR A 486 -48.61 2.48 45.27
C TYR A 486 -49.16 1.05 45.34
N PRO A 487 -49.39 0.51 46.54
CA PRO A 487 -48.89 1.04 47.81
C PRO A 487 -47.36 0.97 47.87
N ASN A 488 -46.74 1.93 48.55
CA ASN A 488 -45.30 1.92 48.81
C ASN A 488 -45.08 2.45 50.23
N PRO A 489 -44.84 1.58 51.23
CA PRO A 489 -44.40 0.18 51.10
C PRO A 489 -45.43 -0.81 50.53
N ALA A 490 -44.96 -1.75 49.71
CA ALA A 490 -45.76 -2.81 49.08
C ALA A 490 -45.52 -4.17 49.74
N SER A 491 -46.55 -5.02 49.81
CA SER A 491 -46.42 -6.40 50.30
C SER A 491 -46.48 -7.44 49.21
N ASN A 492 -47.55 -7.46 48.41
CA ASN A 492 -47.71 -8.44 47.35
C ASN A 492 -47.76 -7.79 45.97
N ILE A 493 -48.39 -6.62 45.85
CA ILE A 493 -48.59 -5.94 44.58
C ILE A 493 -48.15 -4.49 44.71
N VAL A 494 -47.45 -3.98 43.70
CA VAL A 494 -47.27 -2.54 43.47
C VAL A 494 -47.89 -2.17 42.12
N MET A 495 -48.70 -1.11 42.13
CA MET A 495 -49.28 -0.48 40.96
C MET A 495 -48.40 0.70 40.55
N ILE A 496 -48.27 0.90 39.24
CA ILE A 496 -47.60 2.03 38.62
C ILE A 496 -48.67 2.86 37.91
N GLU A 497 -48.90 4.07 38.38
CA GLU A 497 -49.76 5.04 37.69
C GLU A 497 -48.91 5.90 36.76
N MET A 498 -49.15 5.71 35.47
CA MET A 498 -48.54 6.43 34.36
C MET A 498 -49.30 6.12 33.06
N ASP A 499 -49.09 6.97 32.05
CA ASP A 499 -49.53 6.71 30.68
C ASP A 499 -48.41 6.08 29.83
N ASN A 500 -48.78 5.31 28.81
CA ASN A 500 -47.86 4.78 27.78
C ASN A 500 -46.67 3.96 28.33
N LEU A 501 -46.93 3.07 29.29
CA LEU A 501 -45.92 2.14 29.82
C LEU A 501 -45.42 1.18 28.74
N GLN A 502 -44.10 1.08 28.58
CA GLN A 502 -43.43 0.10 27.73
C GLN A 502 -42.87 -1.07 28.56
N SER A 503 -42.11 -0.78 29.62
CA SER A 503 -41.51 -1.82 30.45
C SER A 503 -41.18 -1.37 31.87
N VAL A 504 -41.10 -2.35 32.77
CA VAL A 504 -40.76 -2.20 34.19
C VAL A 504 -39.69 -3.21 34.54
N LYS A 505 -38.65 -2.76 35.23
CA LYS A 505 -37.61 -3.61 35.81
C LYS A 505 -37.43 -3.27 37.28
N VAL A 506 -37.45 -4.27 38.14
CA VAL A 506 -37.10 -4.13 39.55
C VAL A 506 -35.67 -4.61 39.73
N VAL A 507 -34.83 -3.77 40.32
CA VAL A 507 -33.44 -4.09 40.64
C VAL A 507 -33.20 -3.99 42.15
N ASP A 508 -32.30 -4.81 42.66
CA ASP A 508 -31.85 -4.72 44.05
C ASP A 508 -30.84 -3.57 44.26
N MET A 509 -30.37 -3.43 45.50
CA MET A 509 -29.38 -2.41 45.89
C MET A 509 -28.01 -2.58 45.23
N GLN A 510 -27.72 -3.75 44.64
CA GLN A 510 -26.50 -4.02 43.88
C GLN A 510 -26.70 -3.79 42.37
N GLY A 511 -27.91 -3.36 41.96
CA GLY A 511 -28.26 -3.11 40.56
C GLY A 511 -28.62 -4.38 39.77
N LYS A 512 -28.73 -5.53 40.43
CA LYS A 512 -29.12 -6.79 39.77
C LYS A 512 -30.62 -6.79 39.52
N GLU A 513 -31.02 -7.13 38.29
CA GLU A 513 -32.42 -7.33 37.91
C GLU A 513 -33.00 -8.53 38.66
N VAL A 514 -34.07 -8.29 39.42
CA VAL A 514 -34.78 -9.31 40.21
C VAL A 514 -36.20 -9.57 39.71
N LEU A 515 -36.76 -8.65 38.93
CA LEU A 515 -38.07 -8.80 38.31
C LEU A 515 -38.18 -7.94 37.05
N LYS A 516 -38.93 -8.42 36.05
CA LYS A 516 -39.30 -7.65 34.86
C LYS A 516 -40.79 -7.82 34.56
N SER A 517 -41.42 -6.78 34.02
CA SER A 517 -42.83 -6.77 33.62
C SER A 517 -43.05 -5.76 32.48
N THR A 518 -44.12 -5.94 31.72
CA THR A 518 -44.68 -4.91 30.80
C THR A 518 -46.02 -4.38 31.29
N ASN A 519 -46.55 -4.94 32.39
CA ASN A 519 -47.81 -4.52 32.99
C ASN A 519 -47.57 -3.46 34.09
N ASN A 520 -48.54 -2.57 34.27
CA ASN A 520 -48.52 -1.56 35.34
C ASN A 520 -48.86 -2.12 36.73
N LYS A 521 -49.31 -3.37 36.80
CA LYS A 521 -49.51 -4.14 38.04
C LYS A 521 -48.38 -5.15 38.20
N ILE A 522 -47.58 -5.01 39.24
CA ILE A 522 -46.39 -5.83 39.49
C ILE A 522 -46.58 -6.69 40.74
N ASP A 523 -46.44 -8.00 40.61
CA ASP A 523 -46.40 -8.92 41.74
C ASP A 523 -44.98 -8.96 42.32
N VAL A 524 -44.82 -8.46 43.54
CA VAL A 524 -43.56 -8.39 44.27
C VAL A 524 -43.51 -9.37 45.44
N SER A 525 -44.48 -10.29 45.56
CA SER A 525 -44.60 -11.23 46.67
C SER A 525 -43.36 -12.12 46.85
N ALA A 526 -42.71 -12.48 45.74
CA ALA A 526 -41.49 -13.30 45.73
C ALA A 526 -40.22 -12.55 46.19
N LEU A 527 -40.27 -11.22 46.30
CA LEU A 527 -39.13 -10.40 46.74
C LEU A 527 -38.98 -10.44 48.27
N LYS A 528 -37.74 -10.48 48.74
CA LYS A 528 -37.43 -10.37 50.18
C LYS A 528 -37.79 -8.97 50.69
N THR A 529 -38.07 -8.84 51.97
CA THR A 529 -38.24 -7.52 52.61
C THR A 529 -36.98 -6.69 52.41
N GLY A 530 -37.12 -5.45 51.92
CA GLY A 530 -35.99 -4.61 51.57
C GLY A 530 -36.34 -3.42 50.69
N MET A 531 -35.31 -2.67 50.33
CA MET A 531 -35.40 -1.56 49.38
C MET A 531 -35.00 -2.06 47.99
N TYR A 532 -35.78 -1.66 46.99
CA TYR A 532 -35.55 -1.94 45.59
C TYR A 532 -35.69 -0.66 44.77
N PHE A 533 -35.14 -0.66 43.57
CA PHE A 533 -35.40 0.39 42.57
C PHE A 533 -36.22 -0.18 41.43
N VAL A 534 -37.26 0.55 41.04
CA VAL A 534 -38.13 0.24 39.92
C VAL A 534 -37.76 1.18 38.79
N LYS A 535 -37.11 0.64 37.76
CA LYS A 535 -36.83 1.34 36.49
C LYS A 535 -38.02 1.16 35.57
N ILE A 536 -38.54 2.27 35.06
CA ILE A 536 -39.79 2.34 34.31
C ILE A 536 -39.50 3.05 33.00
N THR A 537 -39.87 2.43 31.89
CA THR A 537 -39.66 2.97 30.54
C THR A 537 -41.00 3.19 29.86
N ASN A 538 -41.21 4.36 29.27
CA ASN A 538 -42.39 4.63 28.44
C ASN A 538 -42.17 4.27 26.97
N ASN A 539 -43.22 4.36 26.15
CA ASN A 539 -43.15 4.04 24.72
C ASN A 539 -42.22 4.95 23.91
N ASN A 540 -41.84 6.11 24.45
CA ASN A 540 -40.90 7.05 23.82
C ASN A 540 -39.43 6.75 24.18
N GLY A 541 -39.18 5.78 25.06
CA GLY A 541 -37.83 5.41 25.50
C GLY A 541 -37.33 6.13 26.75
N ASN A 542 -38.11 7.06 27.33
CA ASN A 542 -37.72 7.80 28.54
C ASN A 542 -37.71 6.85 29.74
N ILE A 543 -36.72 7.00 30.63
CA ILE A 543 -36.51 6.09 31.77
C ILE A 543 -36.60 6.86 33.09
N ALA A 544 -37.52 6.45 33.96
CA ALA A 544 -37.60 6.94 35.33
C ALA A 544 -37.22 5.84 36.33
N THR A 545 -36.60 6.23 37.45
CA THR A 545 -36.29 5.32 38.55
C THR A 545 -37.05 5.74 39.80
N LYS A 546 -37.81 4.80 40.39
CA LYS A 546 -38.57 5.01 41.63
C LYS A 546 -38.13 4.04 42.71
N LYS A 547 -38.09 4.50 43.95
CA LYS A 547 -37.78 3.65 45.12
C LYS A 547 -39.02 2.84 45.51
N LEU A 548 -38.85 1.54 45.70
CA LEU A 548 -39.85 0.62 46.25
C LEU A 548 -39.39 0.06 47.59
N LEU A 549 -40.26 0.11 48.59
CA LEU A 549 -40.08 -0.52 49.89
C LEU A 549 -40.94 -1.78 49.94
N LYS A 550 -40.31 -2.96 49.98
CA LYS A 550 -41.00 -4.25 50.16
C LYS A 550 -41.10 -4.55 51.65
N ASN A 551 -42.31 -4.66 52.18
CA ASN A 551 -42.57 -5.05 53.57
C ASN A 551 -43.01 -6.54 53.68
N LYS A 552 -43.30 -6.99 54.90
CA LYS A 552 -43.50 -8.41 55.25
C LYS A 552 -44.97 -8.84 55.43
N PHE A 553 -45.94 -8.03 55.00
CA PHE A 553 -47.36 -8.22 55.38
C PHE A 553 -48.34 -8.27 54.21
#